data_AF-A0A2G6J733-F1
#
_entry.id   AF-A0A2G6J733-F1
#
_cell.length_a   1.000
_cell.length_b   1.000
_cell.length_c   1.000
_cell.angle_alpha   90.00
_cell.angle_beta   90.00
_cell.angle_gamma   90.00
#
_symmetry.space_group_name_H-M   'P 1'
#
loop_
_entity.id
_entity.type
_entity.pdbx_description
1 polymer ?
#
loop_
_entity_poly.entity_id
_entity_poly.type
_entity_poly.pdbx_seq_one_letter_code
_entity_poly.pdbx_strand_id
1 'polypeptide(L)'
;MILCVTYARAPIVIVDDEPQLAKMLEHLANRAAVPARIFTDADQALRFIRAHPVAAIVADQLMPAMTGSELLERVPRRSRPT
;
A
#
# COMPACT_ATOMS: atom_id res chain seq x y z
N MET A 1 12.99 -3.93 4.02
CA MET A 1 11.82 -3.05 4.25
C MET A 1 12.33 -1.63 4.53
N ILE A 2 12.32 -0.75 3.53
CA ILE A 2 12.63 0.68 3.69
C ILE A 2 11.33 1.43 3.46
N LEU A 3 10.86 2.17 4.48
CA LEU A 3 9.65 2.97 4.39
C LEU A 3 10.04 4.42 4.03
N CYS A 4 9.86 4.81 2.77
CA CYS A 4 9.92 6.22 2.36
C CYS A 4 8.52 6.82 2.50
N VAL A 5 8.29 7.58 3.57
CA VAL A 5 7.02 8.30 3.78
C VAL A 5 7.16 9.68 3.15
N THR A 6 6.22 10.04 2.27
CA THR A 6 6.09 11.43 1.81
C THR A 6 4.76 11.97 2.28
N TYR A 7 4.80 13.12 2.97
CA TYR A 7 3.67 13.72 3.68
C TYR A 7 2.69 14.34 2.68
N ALA A 8 1.86 13.50 2.07
CA ALA A 8 0.67 13.90 1.34
C ALA A 8 -0.56 13.49 2.16
N ARG A 9 -1.67 14.22 2.08
CA ARG A 9 -2.97 13.85 2.68
C ARG A 9 -3.54 12.49 2.19
N ALA A 10 -2.84 11.82 1.28
CA ALA A 10 -3.22 10.53 0.72
C ALA A 10 -2.80 9.38 1.65
N PRO A 11 -3.55 8.26 1.66
CA PRO A 11 -3.21 7.14 2.53
C PRO A 11 -2.00 6.35 2.02
N ILE A 12 -1.32 5.68 2.95
CA ILE A 12 -0.45 4.54 2.63
C ILE A 12 -1.36 3.33 2.34
N VAL A 13 -1.08 2.60 1.27
CA VAL A 13 -1.75 1.34 0.97
C VAL A 13 -0.89 0.19 1.47
N ILE A 14 -1.45 -0.67 2.30
CA ILE A 14 -0.80 -1.87 2.82
C ILE A 14 -1.47 -3.08 2.16
N VAL A 15 -0.69 -3.94 1.52
CA VAL A 15 -1.16 -5.14 0.82
C VAL A 15 -0.47 -6.36 1.41
N ASP A 16 -1.24 -7.21 2.07
CA ASP A 16 -0.73 -8.36 2.82
C ASP A 16 -1.87 -9.36 2.97
N ASP A 17 -1.68 -10.61 2.53
CA ASP A 17 -2.71 -11.65 2.59
C ASP A 17 -2.95 -12.18 4.01
N GLU A 18 -2.11 -11.81 4.98
CA GLU A 18 -2.31 -12.05 6.40
C GLU A 18 -3.05 -10.87 7.08
N PRO A 19 -4.37 -10.95 7.29
CA PRO A 19 -5.17 -9.81 7.78
C PRO A 19 -4.73 -9.30 9.16
N GLN A 20 -4.15 -10.17 10.00
CA GLN A 20 -3.65 -9.80 11.32
C GLN A 20 -2.42 -8.89 11.22
N LEU A 21 -1.49 -9.21 10.32
CA LEU A 21 -0.28 -8.42 10.09
C LEU A 21 -0.64 -7.08 9.45
N ALA A 22 -1.52 -7.10 8.44
CA ALA A 22 -2.04 -5.89 7.80
C ALA A 22 -2.67 -4.92 8.82
N LYS A 23 -3.54 -5.44 9.71
CA LYS A 23 -4.17 -4.64 10.78
C LYS A 23 -3.14 -4.08 11.76
N MET A 24 -2.12 -4.86 12.13
CA MET A 24 -1.06 -4.39 13.02
C MET A 24 -0.30 -3.22 12.39
N LEU A 25 0.03 -3.30 11.10
CA LEU A 25 0.68 -2.20 10.36
C LEU A 25 -0.22 -0.96 10.27
N GLU A 26 -1.52 -1.14 10.02
CA GLU A 26 -2.50 -0.05 10.05
C GLU A 26 -2.58 0.63 11.41
N HIS A 27 -2.60 -0.15 12.50
CA HIS A 27 -2.57 0.38 13.87
C HIS A 27 -1.31 1.23 14.12
N LEU A 28 -0.14 0.79 13.65
CA LEU A 28 1.10 1.56 13.77
C LEU A 28 1.05 2.86 12.97
N ALA A 29 0.54 2.83 11.73
CA ALA A 29 0.35 4.02 10.91
C ALA A 29 -0.60 5.03 11.57
N ASN A 30 -1.73 4.55 12.10
CA ASN A 30 -2.72 5.37 12.79
C ASN A 30 -2.13 6.03 14.05
N ARG A 31 -1.29 5.33 14.82
CA ARG A 31 -0.59 5.93 15.98
C ARG A 31 0.36 7.06 15.59
N ALA A 32 0.88 7.04 14.36
CA ALA A 32 1.69 8.11 13.79
C ALA A 32 0.86 9.20 13.08
N ALA A 33 -0.47 9.16 13.19
CA ALA A 33 -1.40 10.03 12.46
C ALA A 33 -1.23 9.97 10.92
N VAL A 34 -0.77 8.83 10.41
CA VAL A 34 -0.64 8.56 8.98
C VAL A 34 -1.87 7.78 8.51
N PRO A 35 -2.67 8.31 7.57
CA PRO A 35 -3.80 7.56 7.04
C PRO A 35 -3.30 6.30 6.34
N ALA A 36 -3.91 5.16 6.63
CA ALA A 36 -3.59 3.88 6.01
C ALA A 36 -4.85 3.20 5.50
N ARG A 37 -4.68 2.32 4.51
CA ARG A 37 -5.73 1.45 4.00
C ARG A 37 -5.16 0.08 3.69
N ILE A 38 -5.76 -0.95 4.29
CA ILE A 38 -5.32 -2.34 4.12
C ILE A 38 -6.09 -3.04 3.00
N PHE A 39 -5.41 -3.98 2.33
CA PHE A 39 -5.97 -4.88 1.34
C PHE A 39 -5.35 -6.27 1.53
N THR A 40 -6.17 -7.31 1.59
CA THR A 40 -5.70 -8.71 1.62
C THR A 40 -5.75 -9.37 0.25
N ASP A 41 -6.08 -8.59 -0.78
CA ASP A 41 -6.19 -9.01 -2.16
C ASP A 41 -5.49 -7.97 -3.04
N ALA A 42 -4.48 -8.44 -3.77
CA ALA A 42 -3.63 -7.60 -4.60
C ALA A 42 -4.39 -6.93 -5.75
N ASP A 43 -5.40 -7.58 -6.33
CA ASP A 43 -6.20 -7.00 -7.41
C ASP A 43 -7.13 -5.89 -6.91
N GLN A 44 -7.71 -6.03 -5.71
CA GLN A 44 -8.45 -4.96 -5.04
C GLN A 44 -7.56 -3.76 -4.74
N ALA A 45 -6.35 -4.00 -4.23
CA ALA A 45 -5.37 -2.95 -3.98
C ALA A 45 -5.04 -2.20 -5.28
N LEU A 46 -4.78 -2.93 -6.37
CA LEU A 46 -4.45 -2.34 -7.67
C LEU A 46 -5.58 -1.48 -8.23
N ARG A 47 -6.84 -1.95 -8.12
CA ARG A 47 -8.02 -1.15 -8.50
C ARG A 47 -8.09 0.16 -7.69
N PHE A 48 -7.86 0.08 -6.38
CA PHE A 48 -7.87 1.26 -5.52
C PHE A 48 -6.76 2.26 -5.89
N ILE A 49 -5.51 1.78 -6.05
CA ILE A 49 -4.34 2.59 -6.41
C ILE A 49 -4.52 3.28 -7.77
N ARG A 50 -5.16 2.61 -8.74
CA ARG A 50 -5.47 3.21 -10.04
C ARG A 50 -6.48 4.35 -9.92
N ALA A 51 -7.49 4.19 -9.06
CA ALA A 51 -8.57 5.16 -8.91
C ALA A 51 -8.23 6.35 -7.98
N HIS A 52 -7.31 6.19 -7.03
CA HIS A 52 -7.06 7.18 -5.98
C HIS A 52 -5.58 7.58 -5.89
N PRO A 53 -5.25 8.82 -5.50
CA PRO A 53 -3.88 9.15 -5.08
C PRO A 53 -3.53 8.39 -3.80
N VAL A 54 -2.31 7.89 -3.72
CA VAL A 54 -1.74 7.19 -2.56
C VAL A 54 -0.37 7.77 -2.24
N ALA A 55 0.01 7.82 -0.97
CA ALA A 55 1.28 8.41 -0.54
C ALA A 55 2.45 7.41 -0.67
N ALA A 56 2.17 6.14 -0.38
CA ALA A 56 3.12 5.03 -0.50
C ALA A 56 2.35 3.71 -0.61
N ILE A 57 3.05 2.67 -1.04
CA ILE A 57 2.55 1.30 -1.09
C ILE A 57 3.53 0.42 -0.29
N VAL A 58 3.00 -0.35 0.64
CA VAL A 58 3.68 -1.41 1.37
C VAL A 58 3.04 -2.71 0.92
N ALA A 59 3.79 -3.61 0.31
CA ALA A 59 3.27 -4.87 -0.19
C ALA A 59 4.13 -6.01 0.33
N ASP A 60 3.48 -7.07 0.82
CA ASP A 60 4.16 -8.33 1.07
C ASP A 60 4.71 -8.92 -0.23
N GLN A 61 5.84 -9.63 -0.13
CA GLN A 61 6.49 -10.22 -1.30
C GLN A 61 5.87 -11.56 -1.72
N LEU A 62 5.25 -12.29 -0.80
CA LEU A 62 4.82 -13.67 -0.99
C LEU A 62 3.31 -13.84 -0.83
N MET A 63 2.53 -13.25 -1.73
CA MET A 63 1.07 -13.44 -1.73
C MET A 63 0.66 -14.57 -2.69
N PRO A 64 -0.44 -15.31 -2.41
CA PRO A 64 -0.86 -16.48 -3.19
C PRO A 64 -1.12 -16.23 -4.69
N ALA A 65 -1.47 -15.00 -5.07
CA ALA A 65 -1.84 -14.66 -6.46
C ALA A 65 -0.75 -13.92 -7.24
N MET A 66 0.08 -13.13 -6.56
CA MET A 66 1.19 -12.40 -7.18
C MET A 66 2.20 -11.96 -6.12
N THR A 67 3.43 -11.70 -6.53
CA THR A 67 4.44 -11.09 -5.66
C THR A 67 4.21 -9.60 -5.47
N GLY A 68 4.76 -9.05 -4.38
CA GLY A 68 4.76 -7.61 -4.14
C GLY A 68 5.46 -6.82 -5.25
N SER A 69 6.53 -7.37 -5.85
CA SER A 69 7.18 -6.77 -7.00
C SER A 69 6.28 -6.73 -8.24
N GLU A 70 5.58 -7.82 -8.57
CA GLU A 70 4.62 -7.85 -9.68
C GLU A 70 3.48 -6.86 -9.47
N LEU A 71 2.98 -6.71 -8.23
CA LEU A 71 2.00 -5.68 -7.90
C LEU A 71 2.55 -4.29 -8.21
N LEU A 72 3.76 -3.97 -7.75
CA LEU A 72 4.39 -2.66 -7.95
C LEU A 72 4.70 -2.37 -9.42
N GLU A 73 5.03 -3.39 -10.22
CA GLU A 73 5.20 -3.24 -11.67
C GLU A 73 3.89 -2.86 -12.39
N ARG A 74 2.75 -3.33 -11.88
CA ARG A 74 1.41 -3.03 -12.42
C ARG A 74 0.87 -1.68 -11.96
N VAL A 75 1.50 -1.04 -10.97
CA VAL A 75 1.11 0.27 -10.46
C VAL A 75 1.44 1.34 -11.50
N PRO A 76 0.48 2.21 -11.87
CA PRO A 76 0.76 3.28 -12.82
C PRO A 76 1.82 4.23 -12.25
N ARG A 77 2.87 4.51 -13.04
CA ARG A 77 3.87 5.52 -12.69
C ARG A 77 3.22 6.89 -12.71
N ARG A 78 2.92 7.43 -11.54
CA ARG A 78 2.50 8.83 -11.40
C ARG A 78 3.75 9.66 -11.17
N SER A 79 4.05 10.54 -12.13
CA SER A 79 5.05 11.60 -11.92
C SER A 79 4.61 12.44 -10.73
N ARG A 80 5.51 12.66 -9.76
CA ARG A 80 5.28 13.71 -8.74
C ARG A 80 5.02 15.02 -9.50
N PRO A 81 3.90 15.72 -9.28
CA PRO A 81 3.80 17.10 -9.74
C PRO A 81 4.92 17.88 -9.04
N THR A 82 5.80 18.49 -9.84
CA THR A 82 6.86 19.41 -9.41
C THR A 82 6.27 20.66 -8.78
#